data_AF-A0A1B1AMF1-F1
#
_entry.id   AF-A0A1B1AMF1-F1
#
_cell.length_a   1.000
_cell.length_b   1.000
_cell.length_c   1.000
_cell.angle_alpha   90.00
_cell.angle_beta   90.00
_cell.angle_gamma   90.00
#
_symmetry.space_group_name_H-M   'P 1'
#
loop_
_entity.id
_entity.type
_entity.pdbx_description
1 polymer ?
#
loop_
_entity_poly.entity_id
_entity_poly.type
_entity_poly.pdbx_seq_one_letter_code
_entity_poly.pdbx_strand_id
1 'polypeptide(L)' 'MQPENTIINCGCGACYEREVRVLPIKDIGLFECTDCGARLEIWSGRSVPVFKRIKSEAAQKRSA' A
#
# COMPACT_ATOMS: atom_id res chain seq x y z
N MET A 1 11.22 16.40 1.83
CA MET A 1 11.31 15.11 1.12
C MET A 1 9.88 14.67 0.87
N GLN A 2 9.43 14.64 -0.38
CA GLN A 2 8.07 14.21 -0.71
C GLN A 2 7.97 12.70 -0.51
N PRO A 3 6.88 12.16 0.04
CA PRO A 3 6.68 10.73 0.11
C PRO A 3 6.63 10.18 -1.32
N GLU A 4 7.47 9.19 -1.61
CA GLU A 4 7.47 8.48 -2.88
C GLU A 4 6.24 7.56 -2.92
N ASN A 5 5.14 8.06 -3.50
CA ASN A 5 3.94 7.25 -3.72
C ASN A 5 4.16 6.35 -4.94
N THR A 6 4.11 5.04 -4.74
CA THR A 6 4.24 4.03 -5.79
C THR A 6 2.95 3.23 -5.90
N ILE A 7 2.50 2.90 -7.11
CA ILE A 7 1.33 2.04 -7.29
C ILE A 7 1.80 0.59 -7.42
N ILE A 8 1.24 -0.30 -6.59
CA ILE A 8 1.48 -1.74 -6.61
C ILE A 8 0.22 -2.47 -7.06
N ASN A 9 0.38 -3.35 -8.04
CA ASN A 9 -0.70 -4.14 -8.60
C ASN A 9 -0.53 -5.60 -8.16
N CYS A 10 -1.62 -6.20 -7.72
CA CYS A 10 -1.70 -7.63 -7.49
C CYS A 10 -2.12 -8.35 -8.78
N GLY A 11 -1.64 -9.58 -8.98
CA GLY A 11 -2.03 -10.42 -10.11
C GLY A 11 -3.52 -10.76 -10.17
N CYS A 12 -4.27 -10.56 -9.08
CA CYS A 12 -5.73 -10.70 -9.05
C CYS A 12 -6.49 -9.49 -9.63
N GLY A 13 -5.79 -8.40 -9.96
CA GLY A 13 -6.39 -7.15 -10.45
C GLY A 13 -6.60 -6.07 -9.37
N ALA A 14 -6.29 -6.35 -8.10
CA ALA A 14 -6.30 -5.34 -7.05
C ALA A 14 -5.12 -4.36 -7.18
N CYS A 15 -5.36 -3.08 -6.93
CA CYS A 15 -4.32 -2.04 -6.95
C CYS A 15 -4.22 -1.35 -5.59
N TYR A 16 -3.00 -0.99 -5.20
CA TYR A 16 -2.71 -0.33 -3.93
C TYR A 16 -1.75 0.84 -4.17
N GLU A 17 -2.07 1.99 -3.60
CA GLU A 17 -1.12 3.08 -3.43
C GLU A 17 -0.24 2.76 -2.22
N ARG A 18 1.07 2.73 -2.43
CA ARG A 18 2.11 2.48 -1.43
C ARG A 18 2.82 3.79 -1.10
N GLU A 19 2.82 4.14 0.18
CA GLU A 19 3.59 5.24 0.75
C GLU A 19 4.59 4.67 1.76
N VAL A 20 5.79 5.25 1.89
CA VAL A 20 6.75 4.87 2.93
C VAL A 20 6.67 5.85 4.09
N ARG A 21 6.50 5.33 5.32
CA ARG A 21 6.57 6.11 6.56
C ARG A 21 7.75 5.69 7.40
N VAL A 22 8.47 6.66 7.96
CA VAL A 22 9.57 6.36 8.88
C VAL A 22 9.05 6.37 10.31
N LEU A 23 9.14 5.24 10.99
CA LEU A 23 8.79 5.09 12.40
C LEU A 23 10.02 5.26 13.31
N PRO A 24 9.82 5.72 14.56
CA PRO A 24 10.91 5.83 15.54
C PRO A 24 11.45 4.47 16.00
N ILE A 25 10.65 3.41 15.83
CA ILE A 25 10.99 2.03 16.16
C ILE A 25 11.11 1.18 14.89
N LYS A 26 11.81 0.04 14.99
CA LYS A 26 11.81 -0.96 13.92
C LYS A 26 10.48 -1.70 13.93
N ASP A 27 9.93 -1.88 12.75
CA ASP A 27 8.75 -2.69 12.49
C ASP A 27 9.10 -3.74 11.42
N ILE A 28 8.57 -4.94 11.60
CA ILE A 28 8.72 -6.06 10.67
C ILE A 28 7.32 -6.55 10.36
N GLY A 29 6.97 -6.52 9.09
CA GLY A 29 5.65 -6.91 8.66
C GLY A 29 5.63 -7.35 7.21
N LEU A 30 4.46 -7.81 6.80
CA LEU A 30 4.16 -8.15 5.43
C LEU A 30 2.79 -7.60 5.08
N PHE A 31 2.61 -7.28 3.81
CA PHE A 31 1.33 -6.88 3.26
C PHE A 31 0.84 -7.95 2.31
N GLU A 32 -0.35 -8.46 2.62
CA GLU A 32 -1.09 -9.38 1.77
C GLU A 32 -2.20 -8.62 1.04
N CYS A 33 -2.40 -8.99 -0.21
CA CYS A 33 -3.52 -8.50 -0.99
C CYS A 33 -4.82 -8.86 -0.25
N THR A 34 -5.63 -7.85 0.03
CA THR A 34 -6.90 -8.00 0.73
C THR A 34 -7.96 -8.75 -0.08
N ASP A 35 -7.76 -8.93 -1.39
CA ASP A 35 -8.70 -9.65 -2.27
C ASP A 35 -8.36 -11.13 -2.44
N CYS A 36 -7.08 -11.48 -2.63
CA CYS A 36 -6.67 -12.86 -2.92
C CYS A 36 -5.71 -13.46 -1.88
N GLY A 37 -5.29 -12.69 -0.87
CA GLY A 37 -4.33 -13.13 0.15
C GLY A 37 -2.89 -13.28 -0.37
N ALA A 38 -2.59 -12.90 -1.61
CA ALA A 38 -1.24 -12.99 -2.14
C ALA A 38 -0.31 -12.01 -1.42
N ARG A 39 0.86 -12.48 -1.00
CA ARG A 39 1.89 -11.64 -0.37
C ARG A 39 2.46 -10.69 -1.41
N LEU A 40 2.33 -9.38 -1.17
CA LEU A 40 2.79 -8.33 -2.07
C LEU A 40 4.14 -7.75 -1.66
N GLU A 41 4.35 -7.51 -0.37
CA GLU A 41 5.60 -6.94 0.11
C GLU A 41 5.90 -7.39 1.55
N ILE A 42 7.19 -7.47 1.88
CA ILE A 42 7.70 -7.73 3.22
C ILE A 42 8.69 -6.61 3.54
N TRP A 43 8.67 -6.09 4.77
CA TRP A 43 9.61 -5.09 5.23
C TRP A 43 10.21 -5.48 6.58
N SER A 44 11.39 -4.92 6.84
CA SER A 44 12.06 -5.02 8.13
C SER A 44 12.91 -3.78 8.32
N GLY A 45 12.49 -2.89 9.21
CA GLY A 45 13.23 -1.67 9.49
C GLY A 45 12.36 -0.54 10.02
N ARG A 46 12.89 0.68 9.96
CA ARG A 46 12.15 1.89 10.35
C ARG A 46 11.29 2.44 9.21
N SER A 47 11.60 2.08 7.97
CA SER A 47 10.82 2.44 6.79
C SER A 47 9.68 1.44 6.61
N VAL A 48 8.49 1.84 7.05
CA VAL A 48 7.28 1.02 7.05
C VAL A 48 6.40 1.42 5.88
N PRO A 49 6.13 0.51 4.94
CA PRO A 49 5.21 0.77 3.85
C PRO A 49 3.76 0.77 4.36
N VAL A 50 3.00 1.75 3.89
CA VAL A 50 1.56 1.88 4.12
C VAL A 50 0.85 1.68 2.80
N PHE A 51 -0.11 0.76 2.78
CA PHE A 51 -0.85 0.41 1.58
C PHE A 51 -2.29 0.89 1.69
N LYS A 52 -2.73 1.66 0.68
CA LYS A 52 -4.12 2.09 0.54
C LYS A 52 -4.69 1.48 -0.73
N ARG A 53 -5.74 0.67 -0.59
CA ARG A 53 -6.42 0.08 -1.75
C ARG A 53 -7.01 1.18 -2.63
N ILE A 54 -6.65 1.18 -3.90
CA ILE A 54 -7.27 2.02 -4.92
C ILE A 54 -8.12 1.09 -5.79
N LYS A 55 -9.44 1.32 -5.81
CA LYS A 55 -10.30 0.66 -6.79
C LYS A 55 -9.97 1.29 -8.13
N SER A 56 -9.45 0.50 -9.06
CA SER A 56 -9.41 0.89 -10.47
C SER A 56 -10.85 0.99 -10.96
N GLU A 57 -11.46 2.17 -10.79
CA GLU A 57 -12.57 2.74 -11.58
C GLU A 57 -13.13 3.98 -10.84
N ALA A 58 -12.77 5.17 -11.32
CA ALA A 58 -13.62 6.38 -11.45
C ALA A 58 -14.79 6.69 -10.45
N ALA A 59 -14.74 6.30 -9.17
CA ALA A 59 -15.78 6.62 -8.19
C ALA A 59 -15.13 6.79 -6.79
N GLN A 60 -15.19 7.94 -6.12
CA GLN A 60 -16.28 8.89 -6.03
C GLN A 60 -15.84 10.33 -6.25
N LYS A 61 -16.59 10.98 -7.14
CA LYS A 61 -16.80 12.42 -7.20
C LYS A 61 -17.18 12.96 -5.82
N ARG A 62 -16.66 14.16 -5.54
CA ARG A 62 -17.30 15.29 -4.85
C ARG A 62 -18.03 14.95 -3.53
N SER A 63 -17.42 15.40 -2.43
CA SER A 63 -18.15 15.80 -1.22
C SER A 63 -19.38 16.62 -1.63
N ALA A 64 -20.58 16.12 -1.29
CA ALA A 64 -21.82 16.88 -1.28
C ALA A 64 -21.98 17.55 0.08
#